data_AF-Q24VR1-F1
#
_entry.id   AF-Q24VR1-F1
#
_cell.length_a   1.000
_cell.length_b   1.000
_cell.length_c   1.000
_cell.angle_alpha   90.00
_cell.angle_beta   90.00
_cell.angle_gamma   90.00
#
_symmetry.space_group_name_H-M   'P 1'
#
loop_
_entity.id
_entity.type
_entity.pdbx_description
1 polymer ?
#
loop_
_entity_poly.entity_id
_entity_poly.type
_entity_poly.pdbx_seq_one_letter_code
_entity_poly.pdbx_strand_id
1 'polypeptide(L)'
;MSLDNHYDVDAALDKALKDDFLRKATRRATDRLRNNKLAITEELGNWEEWRQVGERIRNHVVENLDYYLDMLIENVEKNGGHVHLAKTPEDGVRIVQEIFQKHGFKSVIKSKSMITEEIHLNPVLEKDGIEVVETDLAEYIIQIADEPPSHIIVPAMHKTREQIAKLFEPIAGHPLESDTPTLTKFAREQLREKFLTSKIGITGCNFAVADTGTITMVTNEGNGRLTSTMPEVQITMMGMERIVPSYKELSVLLNLLARSATGQRLSVYTTMITPPKREGDIDGPKEWHLVILDHNRSEILGDEDFRSSLRCIRCGACFNVCPVYRQVGGHAYGSVYSGPIGVVITPLLEQNYEKWGHLPYYSSLCAACSEACPVRIPLQDLIVKHRDRKVLKGYTSGVEKKIFKYYGYYFSHPKTLSKFVRLGSKFQFILMRNGRIASGPPPLSNWTNSKTLPPVAKQMFRDQWPELEKKLKTMQRGDQ
;
A
#
# COMPACT_ATOMS: atom_id res chain seq x y z
N MET A 1 -8.05 4.38 -16.95
CA MET A 1 -6.96 5.37 -17.11
C MET A 1 -5.76 4.75 -17.83
N SER A 2 -5.24 5.41 -18.88
CA SER A 2 -4.03 4.97 -19.60
C SER A 2 -2.76 5.24 -18.77
N LEU A 3 -1.71 4.45 -19.04
CA LEU A 3 -0.36 4.58 -18.48
C LEU A 3 0.29 5.97 -18.70
N ASP A 4 -0.29 6.79 -19.60
CA ASP A 4 0.31 8.01 -20.14
C ASP A 4 -0.24 9.33 -19.57
N ASN A 5 -1.27 9.31 -18.73
CA ASN A 5 -1.72 10.56 -18.11
C ASN A 5 -0.70 10.99 -17.06
N HIS A 6 0.01 12.07 -17.35
CA HIS A 6 0.97 12.70 -16.45
C HIS A 6 0.24 13.10 -15.17
N TYR A 7 0.38 12.27 -14.13
CA TYR A 7 -0.22 12.50 -12.82
C TYR A 7 0.45 13.72 -12.18
N ASP A 8 -0.29 14.82 -12.09
CA ASP A 8 0.16 16.03 -11.41
C ASP A 8 0.06 15.84 -9.88
N VAL A 9 1.21 15.53 -9.30
CA VAL A 9 1.39 15.27 -7.87
C VAL A 9 0.96 16.47 -7.03
N ASP A 10 1.36 17.67 -7.44
CA ASP A 10 1.10 18.90 -6.66
C ASP A 10 -0.38 19.25 -6.71
N ALA A 11 -1.01 19.15 -7.88
CA ALA A 11 -2.45 19.38 -8.02
C ALA A 11 -3.27 18.36 -7.21
N ALA A 12 -2.87 17.09 -7.21
CA ALA A 12 -3.54 16.05 -6.44
C ALA A 12 -3.40 16.24 -4.92
N LEU A 13 -2.20 16.62 -4.46
CA LEU A 13 -1.96 16.98 -3.05
C LEU A 13 -2.80 18.18 -2.63
N ASP A 14 -2.81 19.25 -3.43
CA ASP A 14 -3.58 20.45 -3.15
C ASP A 14 -5.08 20.17 -3.07
N LYS A 15 -5.60 19.37 -4.00
CA LYS A 15 -7.00 18.93 -3.99
C LYS A 15 -7.31 18.16 -2.70
N ALA A 16 -6.48 17.18 -2.34
CA ALA A 16 -6.70 16.36 -1.16
C ALA A 16 -6.62 17.16 0.16
N LEU A 17 -5.67 18.09 0.26
CA LEU A 17 -5.49 18.92 1.46
C LEU A 17 -6.61 19.94 1.66
N LYS A 18 -7.27 20.39 0.57
CA LYS A 18 -8.43 21.29 0.60
C LYS A 18 -9.76 20.55 0.83
N ASP A 19 -9.78 19.23 0.68
CA ASP A 19 -10.98 18.41 0.87
C ASP A 19 -11.13 17.95 2.34
N ASP A 20 -11.83 18.77 3.13
CA ASP A 20 -12.12 18.46 4.53
C ASP A 20 -12.99 17.22 4.73
N PHE A 21 -13.84 16.88 3.75
CA PHE A 21 -14.67 15.70 3.82
C PHE A 21 -13.81 14.44 3.69
N LEU A 22 -12.97 14.36 2.65
CA LEU A 22 -12.00 13.29 2.43
C LEU A 22 -11.14 13.08 3.68
N ARG A 23 -10.60 14.15 4.25
CA ARG A 23 -9.73 14.11 5.44
C ARG A 23 -10.45 13.53 6.65
N LYS A 24 -11.68 13.99 6.92
CA LYS A 24 -12.50 13.47 8.03
C LYS A 24 -12.90 12.01 7.82
N ALA A 25 -13.31 11.64 6.61
CA ALA A 25 -13.70 10.28 6.26
C ALA A 25 -12.53 9.29 6.40
N THR A 26 -11.39 9.63 5.78
CA THR A 26 -10.15 8.84 5.85
C THR A 26 -9.69 8.68 7.30
N ARG A 27 -9.68 9.77 8.08
CA ARG A 27 -9.31 9.73 9.50
C ARG A 27 -10.22 8.80 10.30
N ARG A 28 -11.54 8.93 10.15
CA ARG A 28 -12.51 8.10 10.88
C ARG A 28 -12.34 6.61 10.56
N ALA A 29 -12.20 6.28 9.28
CA ALA A 29 -12.05 4.89 8.83
C ALA A 29 -10.73 4.28 9.32
N THR A 30 -9.62 4.98 9.16
CA THR A 30 -8.30 4.53 9.63
C THR A 30 -8.22 4.42 11.16
N ASP A 31 -8.82 5.35 11.90
CA ASP A 31 -8.90 5.28 13.37
C ASP A 31 -9.69 4.05 13.83
N ARG A 32 -10.82 3.76 13.19
CA ARG A 32 -11.61 2.54 13.47
C ARG A 32 -10.79 1.27 13.24
N LEU A 33 -10.17 1.15 12.07
CA LEU A 33 -9.39 -0.05 11.72
C LEU A 33 -8.17 -0.23 12.64
N ARG A 34 -7.47 0.86 12.98
CA ARG A 34 -6.36 0.84 13.94
C ARG A 34 -6.82 0.37 15.32
N ASN A 35 -7.91 0.93 15.84
CA ASN A 35 -8.39 0.62 17.18
C ASN A 35 -8.91 -0.82 17.27
N ASN A 36 -9.63 -1.30 16.24
CA ASN A 36 -10.08 -2.70 16.18
C ASN A 36 -8.90 -3.68 16.18
N LYS A 37 -7.83 -3.37 15.43
CA LYS A 37 -6.60 -4.16 15.45
C LYS A 37 -6.03 -4.22 16.87
N LEU A 38 -5.85 -3.07 17.53
CA LEU A 38 -5.27 -3.02 18.88
C LEU A 38 -6.05 -3.92 19.84
N ALA A 39 -7.38 -3.77 19.89
CA ALA A 39 -8.25 -4.57 20.75
C ALA A 39 -8.14 -6.08 20.49
N ILE A 40 -8.22 -6.51 19.22
CA ILE A 40 -8.20 -7.95 18.90
C ILE A 40 -6.81 -8.59 19.08
N THR A 41 -5.74 -7.81 18.95
CA THR A 41 -4.37 -8.30 19.19
C THR A 41 -4.03 -8.36 20.67
N GLU A 42 -4.61 -7.47 21.48
CA GLU A 42 -4.52 -7.55 22.94
C GLU A 42 -5.27 -8.78 23.46
N GLU A 43 -6.48 -9.04 22.95
CA GLU A 43 -7.25 -10.25 23.26
C GLU A 43 -6.50 -11.55 22.92
N LEU A 44 -5.83 -11.61 21.77
CA LEU A 44 -5.07 -12.79 21.36
C LEU A 44 -3.89 -13.08 22.32
N GLY A 45 -3.32 -12.04 22.94
CA GLY A 45 -2.05 -12.14 23.66
C GLY A 45 -0.87 -12.44 22.75
N ASN A 46 0.35 -12.35 23.32
CA ASN A 46 1.61 -12.74 22.69
C ASN A 46 1.80 -12.20 21.25
N TRP A 47 1.28 -11.00 20.96
CA TRP A 47 1.21 -10.50 19.59
C TRP A 47 2.59 -10.39 18.92
N GLU A 48 3.63 -10.03 19.67
CA GLU A 48 4.99 -9.97 19.12
C GLU A 48 5.53 -11.36 18.73
N GLU A 49 5.19 -12.42 19.45
CA GLU A 49 5.57 -13.80 19.09
C GLU A 49 4.88 -14.22 17.79
N TRP A 50 3.59 -13.92 17.64
CA TRP A 50 2.86 -14.13 16.38
C TRP A 50 3.52 -13.41 15.20
N ARG A 51 3.96 -12.15 15.42
CA ARG A 51 4.67 -11.37 14.40
C ARG A 51 6.03 -11.96 14.05
N GLN A 52 6.77 -12.47 15.03
CA GLN A 52 8.05 -13.15 14.80
C GLN A 52 7.87 -14.44 14.00
N VAL A 53 6.84 -15.23 14.29
CA VAL A 53 6.50 -16.42 13.50
C VAL A 53 6.13 -16.00 12.07
N GLY A 54 5.27 -14.99 11.90
CA GLY A 54 4.91 -14.46 10.58
C GLY A 54 6.12 -13.96 9.79
N GLU A 55 7.04 -13.23 10.44
CA GLU A 55 8.29 -12.80 9.83
C GLU A 55 9.14 -13.98 9.37
N ARG A 56 9.34 -14.99 10.24
CA ARG A 56 10.14 -16.19 9.91
C ARG A 56 9.58 -16.95 8.71
N ILE A 57 8.25 -17.17 8.69
CA ILE A 57 7.57 -17.81 7.56
C ILE A 57 7.82 -17.02 6.28
N ARG A 58 7.60 -15.71 6.30
CA ARG A 58 7.74 -14.88 5.11
C ARG A 58 9.19 -14.75 4.64
N ASN A 59 10.17 -14.67 5.56
CA ASN A 59 11.58 -14.71 5.21
C ASN A 59 11.94 -16.03 4.53
N HIS A 60 11.58 -17.15 5.16
CA HIS A 60 11.89 -18.48 4.63
C HIS A 60 11.34 -18.66 3.21
N VAL A 61 10.09 -18.27 2.97
CA VAL A 61 9.51 -18.33 1.62
C VAL A 61 10.23 -17.41 0.64
N VAL A 62 10.54 -16.17 1.02
CA VAL A 62 11.22 -15.22 0.12
C VAL A 62 12.64 -15.68 -0.20
N GLU A 63 13.36 -16.25 0.77
CA GLU A 63 14.73 -16.77 0.60
C GLU A 63 14.80 -18.04 -0.24
N ASN A 64 13.69 -18.81 -0.33
CA ASN A 64 13.60 -20.09 -1.06
C ASN A 64 12.46 -20.03 -2.10
N LEU A 65 12.27 -18.85 -2.70
CA LEU A 65 11.07 -18.56 -3.50
C LEU A 65 11.02 -19.38 -4.79
N ASP A 66 12.17 -19.64 -5.39
CA ASP A 66 12.35 -20.54 -6.53
C ASP A 66 11.82 -21.94 -6.23
N TYR A 67 12.26 -22.55 -5.13
CA TYR A 67 11.82 -23.88 -4.71
C TYR A 67 10.30 -23.95 -4.50
N TYR A 68 9.71 -22.93 -3.85
CA TYR A 68 8.28 -22.91 -3.60
C TYR A 68 7.45 -22.56 -4.83
N LEU A 69 7.99 -21.79 -5.77
CA LEU A 69 7.37 -21.57 -7.08
C LEU A 69 7.33 -22.86 -7.88
N ASP A 70 8.44 -23.60 -7.96
CA ASP A 70 8.52 -24.88 -8.66
C ASP A 70 7.53 -25.89 -8.05
N MET A 71 7.51 -26.02 -6.72
CA MET A 71 6.54 -26.88 -6.02
C MET A 71 5.09 -26.47 -6.31
N LEU A 72 4.79 -25.17 -6.33
CA LEU A 72 3.46 -24.68 -6.66
C LEU A 72 3.08 -25.04 -8.10
N ILE A 73 4.00 -24.82 -9.05
CA ILE A 73 3.79 -25.11 -10.48
C ILE A 73 3.47 -26.59 -10.67
N GLU A 74 4.32 -27.47 -10.14
CA GLU A 74 4.15 -28.92 -10.25
C GLU A 74 2.79 -29.37 -9.68
N ASN A 75 2.38 -28.87 -8.51
CA ASN A 75 1.12 -29.25 -7.90
C ASN A 75 -0.09 -28.67 -8.65
N VAL A 76 0.01 -27.46 -9.19
CA VAL A 76 -1.07 -26.88 -10.02
C VAL A 76 -1.26 -27.69 -11.30
N GLU A 77 -0.18 -28.00 -12.01
CA GLU A 77 -0.25 -28.79 -13.25
C GLU A 77 -0.72 -30.22 -12.99
N LYS A 78 -0.26 -30.84 -11.90
CA LYS A 78 -0.73 -32.17 -11.46
C LYS A 78 -2.22 -32.20 -11.18
N ASN A 79 -2.79 -31.09 -10.68
CA ASN A 79 -4.23 -30.96 -10.45
C ASN A 79 -5.02 -30.63 -11.74
N GLY A 80 -4.35 -30.42 -12.88
CA GLY A 80 -4.97 -30.11 -14.17
C GLY A 80 -5.12 -28.60 -14.44
N GLY A 81 -4.49 -27.74 -13.65
CA GLY A 81 -4.41 -26.31 -13.92
C GLY A 81 -3.31 -25.97 -14.93
N HIS A 82 -3.39 -24.79 -15.53
CA HIS A 82 -2.37 -24.25 -16.44
C HIS A 82 -1.61 -23.10 -15.76
N VAL A 83 -0.28 -23.18 -15.69
CA VAL A 83 0.53 -22.10 -15.12
C VAL A 83 1.15 -21.24 -16.23
N HIS A 84 1.11 -19.92 -16.03
CA HIS A 84 1.67 -18.93 -16.93
C HIS A 84 2.59 -18.01 -16.13
N LEU A 85 3.85 -17.92 -16.56
CA LEU A 85 4.83 -17.01 -15.96
C LEU A 85 4.88 -15.72 -16.78
N ALA A 86 4.50 -14.61 -16.17
CA ALA A 86 4.54 -13.28 -16.77
C ALA A 86 5.72 -12.49 -16.20
N LYS A 87 6.71 -12.15 -17.05
CA LYS A 87 7.86 -11.36 -16.60
C LYS A 87 7.47 -9.90 -16.43
N THR A 88 6.73 -9.35 -17.40
CA THR A 88 6.30 -7.94 -17.40
C THR A 88 4.79 -7.80 -17.30
N PRO A 89 4.27 -6.59 -16.97
CA PRO A 89 2.85 -6.29 -17.06
C PRO A 89 2.23 -6.65 -18.41
N GLU A 90 2.94 -6.37 -19.51
CA GLU A 90 2.49 -6.64 -20.88
C GLU A 90 2.38 -8.14 -21.16
N ASP A 91 3.28 -8.96 -20.61
CA ASP A 91 3.16 -10.42 -20.69
C ASP A 91 1.89 -10.90 -20.00
N GLY A 92 1.61 -10.37 -18.80
CA GLY A 92 0.41 -10.72 -18.03
C GLY A 92 -0.87 -10.35 -18.77
N VAL A 93 -0.92 -9.17 -19.38
CA VAL A 93 -2.03 -8.74 -20.24
C VAL A 93 -2.18 -9.66 -21.45
N ARG A 94 -1.08 -9.94 -22.16
CA ARG A 94 -1.09 -10.80 -23.36
C ARG A 94 -1.63 -12.18 -23.06
N ILE A 95 -1.18 -12.81 -21.97
CA ILE A 95 -1.66 -14.14 -21.53
C ILE A 95 -3.18 -14.12 -21.33
N VAL A 96 -3.71 -13.09 -20.65
CA VAL A 96 -5.16 -12.98 -20.44
C VAL A 96 -5.88 -12.81 -21.79
N GLN A 97 -5.40 -11.92 -22.67
CA GLN A 97 -5.98 -11.72 -23.99
C GLN A 97 -6.01 -13.01 -24.83
N GLU A 98 -4.94 -13.81 -24.81
CA GLU A 98 -4.87 -15.11 -25.49
C GLU A 98 -5.93 -16.09 -24.97
N ILE A 99 -6.17 -16.12 -23.65
CA ILE A 99 -7.24 -16.92 -23.04
C ILE A 99 -8.62 -16.47 -23.54
N PHE A 100 -8.87 -15.16 -23.60
CA PHE A 100 -10.12 -14.64 -24.16
C PHE A 100 -10.28 -14.97 -25.65
N GLN A 101 -9.20 -14.86 -26.44
CA GLN A 101 -9.22 -15.17 -27.87
C GLN A 101 -9.51 -16.66 -28.12
N LYS A 102 -8.92 -17.55 -27.33
CA LYS A 102 -9.14 -19.00 -27.41
C LYS A 102 -10.61 -19.38 -27.20
N HIS A 103 -11.27 -18.72 -26.23
CA HIS A 103 -12.64 -19.06 -25.83
C HIS A 103 -13.73 -18.24 -26.55
N GLY A 104 -13.38 -17.06 -27.07
CA GLY A 104 -14.32 -16.18 -27.80
C GLY A 104 -15.36 -15.46 -26.94
N PHE A 105 -15.26 -15.53 -25.61
CA PHE A 105 -16.21 -14.87 -24.70
C PHE A 105 -16.02 -13.34 -24.70
N LYS A 106 -17.13 -12.62 -24.48
CA LYS A 106 -17.20 -11.15 -24.51
C LYS A 106 -17.54 -10.51 -23.17
N SER A 107 -17.54 -11.28 -22.08
CA SER A 107 -17.75 -10.75 -20.74
C SER A 107 -16.94 -11.51 -19.70
N VAL A 108 -16.59 -10.82 -18.62
CA VAL A 108 -15.84 -11.36 -17.49
C VAL A 108 -16.29 -10.73 -16.19
N ILE A 109 -16.44 -11.56 -15.18
CA ILE A 109 -16.59 -11.11 -13.80
C ILE A 109 -15.26 -11.21 -13.08
N LYS A 110 -14.95 -10.21 -12.25
CA LYS A 110 -13.68 -10.15 -11.53
C LYS A 110 -13.90 -9.90 -10.05
N SER A 111 -13.20 -10.66 -9.22
CA SER A 111 -13.04 -10.34 -7.80
C SER A 111 -11.82 -9.46 -7.61
N LYS A 112 -11.81 -8.68 -6.52
CA LYS A 112 -10.73 -7.75 -6.18
C LYS A 112 -9.33 -8.38 -6.34
N SER A 113 -8.50 -7.77 -7.18
CA SER A 113 -7.10 -8.17 -7.37
C SER A 113 -6.20 -6.95 -7.58
N MET A 114 -5.19 -6.80 -6.71
CA MET A 114 -4.19 -5.74 -6.88
C MET A 114 -3.32 -5.94 -8.11
N ILE A 115 -3.14 -7.20 -8.56
CA ILE A 115 -2.32 -7.52 -9.73
C ILE A 115 -3.01 -7.07 -11.02
N THR A 116 -4.34 -7.16 -11.09
CA THR A 116 -5.09 -6.72 -12.27
C THR A 116 -5.12 -5.20 -12.36
N GLU A 117 -5.12 -4.51 -11.22
CA GLU A 117 -4.92 -3.05 -11.16
C GLU A 117 -3.50 -2.65 -11.56
N GLU A 118 -2.48 -3.38 -11.09
CA GLU A 118 -1.06 -3.15 -11.39
C GLU A 118 -0.75 -3.20 -12.89
N ILE A 119 -1.44 -4.05 -13.65
CA ILE A 119 -1.27 -4.16 -15.11
C ILE A 119 -2.35 -3.41 -15.91
N HIS A 120 -3.23 -2.67 -15.24
CA HIS A 120 -4.36 -1.97 -15.85
C HIS A 120 -5.22 -2.87 -16.75
N LEU A 121 -5.61 -4.03 -16.23
CA LEU A 121 -6.27 -5.07 -17.04
C LEU A 121 -7.65 -4.61 -17.59
N ASN A 122 -8.48 -3.95 -16.77
CA ASN A 122 -9.86 -3.61 -17.20
C ASN A 122 -9.86 -2.71 -18.44
N PRO A 123 -9.14 -1.57 -18.47
CA PRO A 123 -9.10 -0.71 -19.65
C PRO A 123 -8.57 -1.39 -20.91
N VAL A 124 -7.71 -2.42 -20.78
CA VAL A 124 -7.22 -3.17 -21.94
C VAL A 124 -8.31 -4.11 -22.47
N LEU A 125 -8.93 -4.91 -21.60
CA LEU A 125 -10.01 -5.82 -22.00
C LEU A 125 -11.23 -5.06 -22.56
N GLU A 126 -11.57 -3.91 -21.99
CA GLU A 126 -12.65 -3.05 -22.48
C GLU A 126 -12.38 -2.54 -23.90
N LYS A 127 -11.12 -2.19 -24.22
CA LYS A 127 -10.71 -1.82 -25.59
C LYS A 127 -10.83 -2.98 -26.58
N ASP A 128 -10.68 -4.21 -26.11
CA ASP A 128 -10.87 -5.43 -26.90
C ASP A 128 -12.36 -5.81 -27.05
N GLY A 129 -13.27 -4.98 -26.53
CA GLY A 129 -14.71 -5.19 -26.58
C GLY A 129 -15.21 -6.26 -25.62
N ILE A 130 -14.48 -6.48 -24.52
CA ILE A 130 -14.88 -7.39 -23.43
C ILE A 130 -15.54 -6.56 -22.32
N GLU A 131 -16.76 -6.93 -21.92
CA GLU A 131 -17.41 -6.36 -20.76
C GLU A 131 -16.73 -6.86 -19.48
N VAL A 132 -16.12 -5.96 -18.70
CA VAL A 132 -15.49 -6.29 -17.42
C VAL A 132 -16.39 -5.81 -16.28
N VAL A 133 -16.73 -6.70 -15.34
CA VAL A 133 -17.56 -6.34 -14.18
C VAL A 133 -16.85 -6.71 -12.88
N GLU A 134 -16.58 -5.73 -12.03
CA GLU A 134 -16.12 -5.95 -10.66
C GLU A 134 -17.25 -6.51 -9.80
N THR A 135 -16.94 -7.52 -9.00
CA THR A 135 -17.93 -8.20 -8.15
C THR A 135 -17.81 -7.87 -6.67
N ASP A 136 -16.70 -7.26 -6.25
CA ASP A 136 -16.56 -6.68 -4.91
C ASP A 136 -17.33 -5.37 -4.87
N LEU A 137 -18.21 -5.19 -3.88
CA LEU A 137 -19.11 -4.02 -3.86
C LEU A 137 -18.33 -2.70 -3.93
N ALA A 138 -17.20 -2.61 -3.22
CA ALA A 138 -16.46 -1.38 -3.15
C ALA A 138 -15.62 -1.13 -4.43
N GLU A 139 -15.12 -2.20 -5.08
CA GLU A 139 -14.53 -2.09 -6.43
C GLU A 139 -15.59 -1.75 -7.49
N TYR A 140 -16.78 -2.33 -7.42
CA TYR A 140 -17.90 -2.05 -8.32
C TYR A 140 -18.35 -0.59 -8.23
N ILE A 141 -18.44 -0.04 -7.01
CA ILE A 141 -18.75 1.38 -6.78
C ILE A 141 -17.73 2.29 -7.49
N ILE A 142 -16.44 2.02 -7.36
CA ILE A 142 -15.41 2.87 -7.98
C ILE A 142 -15.29 2.63 -9.48
N GLN A 143 -15.61 1.43 -9.97
CA GLN A 143 -15.71 1.13 -11.40
C GLN A 143 -16.79 2.00 -12.04
N ILE A 144 -17.98 2.08 -11.44
CA ILE A 144 -19.07 2.96 -11.90
C ILE A 144 -18.63 4.43 -11.82
N ALA A 145 -17.86 4.80 -10.81
CA ALA A 145 -17.35 6.16 -10.65
C ALA A 145 -16.18 6.51 -11.58
N ASP A 146 -15.62 5.55 -12.33
CA ASP A 146 -14.37 5.67 -13.09
C ASP A 146 -13.22 6.24 -12.24
N GLU A 147 -13.05 5.70 -11.04
CA GLU A 147 -12.03 6.12 -10.07
C GLU A 147 -11.13 4.96 -9.66
N PRO A 148 -9.82 5.19 -9.43
CA PRO A 148 -8.94 4.17 -8.89
C PRO A 148 -9.23 3.88 -7.40
N PRO A 149 -8.80 2.74 -6.86
CA PRO A 149 -9.04 2.41 -5.45
C PRO A 149 -8.25 3.34 -4.52
N SER A 150 -8.91 3.86 -3.49
CA SER A 150 -8.26 4.74 -2.51
C SER A 150 -7.56 4.01 -1.36
N HIS A 151 -7.89 2.73 -1.13
CA HIS A 151 -7.30 1.91 -0.07
C HIS A 151 -7.27 0.44 -0.48
N ILE A 152 -6.20 -0.27 -0.09
CA ILE A 152 -6.01 -1.68 -0.42
C ILE A 152 -7.10 -2.65 0.10
N ILE A 153 -7.82 -2.35 1.19
CA ILE A 153 -8.89 -3.21 1.73
C ILE A 153 -10.29 -2.57 1.65
N VAL A 154 -10.38 -1.24 1.59
CA VAL A 154 -11.63 -0.47 1.57
C VAL A 154 -11.60 0.56 0.43
N PRO A 155 -11.67 0.11 -0.84
CA PRO A 155 -11.30 0.93 -2.00
C PRO A 155 -12.16 2.19 -2.17
N ALA A 156 -13.46 2.12 -1.81
CA ALA A 156 -14.42 3.22 -1.84
C ALA A 156 -14.51 4.05 -0.53
N MET A 157 -13.50 3.97 0.35
CA MET A 157 -13.53 4.63 1.68
C MET A 157 -13.80 6.15 1.66
N HIS A 158 -13.51 6.81 0.55
CA HIS A 158 -13.71 8.26 0.36
C HIS A 158 -15.12 8.63 -0.12
N LYS A 159 -16.01 7.67 -0.39
CA LYS A 159 -17.40 7.93 -0.81
C LYS A 159 -18.37 7.87 0.38
N THR A 160 -19.36 8.76 0.41
CA THR A 160 -20.51 8.62 1.30
C THR A 160 -21.56 7.69 0.72
N ARG A 161 -22.51 7.25 1.56
CA ARG A 161 -23.65 6.45 1.09
C ARG A 161 -24.58 7.25 0.19
N GLU A 162 -24.72 8.56 0.43
CA GLU A 162 -25.52 9.46 -0.42
C GLU A 162 -24.87 9.65 -1.80
N GLN A 163 -23.54 9.69 -1.87
CA GLN A 163 -22.82 9.69 -3.15
C GLN A 163 -22.98 8.36 -3.88
N ILE A 164 -22.92 7.23 -3.16
CA ILE A 164 -23.12 5.89 -3.72
C ILE A 164 -24.56 5.74 -4.26
N ALA A 165 -25.57 6.20 -3.53
CA ALA A 165 -26.96 6.19 -3.99
C ALA A 165 -27.09 6.91 -5.34
N LYS A 166 -26.59 8.15 -5.43
CA LYS A 166 -26.58 8.95 -6.66
C LYS A 166 -25.83 8.30 -7.82
N LEU A 167 -24.77 7.53 -7.54
CA LEU A 167 -24.05 6.78 -8.58
C LEU A 167 -24.90 5.61 -9.12
N PHE A 168 -25.77 5.03 -8.30
CA PHE A 168 -26.63 3.93 -8.70
C PHE A 168 -27.94 4.37 -9.36
N GLU A 169 -28.46 5.58 -9.11
CA GLU A 169 -29.74 6.06 -9.69
C GLU A 169 -29.84 5.95 -11.22
N PRO A 170 -28.80 6.31 -12.02
CA PRO A 170 -28.87 6.17 -13.48
C PRO A 170 -29.01 4.72 -13.94
N ILE A 171 -28.45 3.77 -13.18
CA ILE A 171 -28.51 2.33 -13.47
C ILE A 171 -29.86 1.76 -13.01
N ALA A 172 -30.35 2.21 -11.85
CA ALA A 172 -31.65 1.80 -11.31
C ALA A 172 -32.84 2.36 -12.13
N GLY A 173 -32.65 3.50 -12.80
CA GLY A 173 -33.71 4.23 -13.48
C GLY A 173 -34.65 4.98 -12.52
N HIS A 174 -34.34 5.00 -11.22
CA HIS A 174 -35.10 5.72 -10.19
C HIS A 174 -34.20 6.12 -9.01
N PRO A 175 -34.61 7.10 -8.18
CA PRO A 175 -33.89 7.45 -6.96
C PRO A 175 -33.80 6.27 -5.98
N LEU A 176 -32.67 6.16 -5.28
CA LEU A 176 -32.44 5.13 -4.26
C LEU A 176 -32.24 5.75 -2.89
N GLU A 177 -32.77 5.10 -1.86
CA GLU A 177 -32.45 5.47 -0.48
C GLU A 177 -30.96 5.19 -0.19
N SER A 178 -30.36 6.04 0.65
CA SER A 178 -28.93 5.98 0.98
C SER A 178 -28.60 5.05 2.15
N ASP A 179 -29.55 4.22 2.59
CA ASP A 179 -29.31 3.23 3.63
C ASP A 179 -28.54 2.00 3.06
N THR A 180 -27.77 1.35 3.93
CA THR A 180 -26.92 0.22 3.52
C THR A 180 -27.74 -0.97 2.98
N PRO A 181 -28.85 -1.40 3.61
CA PRO A 181 -29.70 -2.46 3.06
C PRO A 181 -30.17 -2.21 1.62
N THR A 182 -30.68 -1.02 1.30
CA THR A 182 -31.16 -0.69 -0.05
C THR A 182 -30.04 -0.77 -1.08
N LEU A 183 -28.92 -0.10 -0.83
CA LEU A 183 -27.79 -0.04 -1.77
C LEU A 183 -27.14 -1.42 -2.01
N THR A 184 -26.99 -2.21 -0.94
CA THR A 184 -26.42 -3.57 -1.04
C THR A 184 -27.37 -4.53 -1.75
N LYS A 185 -28.69 -4.41 -1.54
CA LYS A 185 -29.69 -5.20 -2.25
C LYS A 185 -29.67 -4.89 -3.75
N PHE A 186 -29.65 -3.62 -4.12
CA PHE A 186 -29.57 -3.19 -5.52
C PHE A 186 -28.32 -3.75 -6.21
N ALA A 187 -27.13 -3.55 -5.61
CA ALA A 187 -25.89 -4.06 -6.18
C ALA A 187 -25.91 -5.59 -6.32
N ARG A 188 -26.47 -6.30 -5.34
CA ARG A 188 -26.63 -7.76 -5.39
C ARG A 188 -27.55 -8.22 -6.52
N GLU A 189 -28.63 -7.50 -6.79
CA GLU A 189 -29.55 -7.81 -7.90
C GLU A 189 -28.85 -7.63 -9.25
N GLN A 190 -28.12 -6.52 -9.44
CA GLN A 190 -27.34 -6.25 -10.65
C GLN A 190 -26.24 -7.31 -10.90
N LEU A 191 -25.46 -7.63 -9.86
CA LEU A 191 -24.34 -8.58 -10.00
C LEU A 191 -24.82 -10.03 -10.17
N ARG A 192 -26.01 -10.40 -9.68
CA ARG A 192 -26.51 -11.77 -9.74
C ARG A 192 -26.62 -12.28 -11.17
N GLU A 193 -27.13 -11.46 -12.08
CA GLU A 193 -27.25 -11.82 -13.50
C GLU A 193 -25.87 -12.03 -14.12
N LYS A 194 -24.90 -11.16 -13.80
CA LYS A 194 -23.52 -11.27 -14.30
C LYS A 194 -22.84 -12.55 -13.82
N PHE A 195 -23.05 -12.96 -12.56
CA PHE A 195 -22.54 -14.24 -12.05
C PHE A 195 -23.08 -15.47 -12.79
N LEU A 196 -24.32 -15.42 -13.27
CA LEU A 196 -24.98 -16.55 -13.95
C LEU A 196 -24.64 -16.63 -15.43
N THR A 197 -24.31 -15.50 -16.05
CA THR A 197 -24.13 -15.37 -17.51
C THR A 197 -22.66 -15.36 -17.92
N SER A 198 -21.77 -14.84 -17.08
CA SER A 198 -20.35 -14.75 -17.42
C SER A 198 -19.66 -16.12 -17.38
N LYS A 199 -18.83 -16.38 -18.40
CA LYS A 199 -18.15 -17.67 -18.60
C LYS A 199 -16.69 -17.66 -18.17
N ILE A 200 -16.12 -16.47 -17.95
CA ILE A 200 -14.78 -16.28 -17.42
C ILE A 200 -14.85 -15.56 -16.08
N GLY A 201 -14.12 -16.08 -15.09
CA GLY A 201 -13.92 -15.44 -13.79
C GLY A 201 -12.47 -15.08 -13.57
N ILE A 202 -12.18 -13.84 -13.18
CA ILE A 202 -10.83 -13.42 -12.76
C ILE A 202 -10.80 -13.24 -11.25
N THR A 203 -9.77 -13.77 -10.61
CA THR A 203 -9.58 -13.69 -9.16
C THR A 203 -8.17 -13.26 -8.80
N GLY A 204 -8.03 -12.58 -7.67
CA GLY A 204 -6.73 -12.39 -7.02
C GLY A 204 -6.34 -13.58 -6.14
N CYS A 205 -5.13 -13.53 -5.59
CA CYS A 205 -4.61 -14.51 -4.64
C CYS A 205 -4.03 -13.78 -3.42
N ASN A 206 -4.55 -14.06 -2.22
CA ASN A 206 -3.90 -13.63 -0.99
C ASN A 206 -2.67 -14.49 -0.71
N PHE A 207 -2.83 -15.82 -0.80
CA PHE A 207 -1.79 -16.82 -0.64
C PHE A 207 -2.07 -18.05 -1.51
N ALA A 208 -1.05 -18.55 -2.20
CA ALA A 208 -1.03 -19.86 -2.84
C ALA A 208 -0.28 -20.84 -1.91
N VAL A 209 -0.87 -22.00 -1.67
CA VAL A 209 -0.26 -23.08 -0.88
C VAL A 209 0.52 -23.97 -1.83
N ALA A 210 1.85 -23.97 -1.70
CA ALA A 210 2.75 -24.62 -2.64
C ALA A 210 2.55 -26.13 -2.70
N ASP A 211 2.45 -26.79 -1.54
CA ASP A 211 2.39 -28.26 -1.44
C ASP A 211 1.09 -28.88 -1.99
N THR A 212 0.01 -28.11 -2.11
CA THR A 212 -1.28 -28.59 -2.62
C THR A 212 -1.77 -27.91 -3.89
N GLY A 213 -1.09 -26.86 -4.38
CA GLY A 213 -1.58 -26.07 -5.52
C GLY A 213 -2.89 -25.32 -5.22
N THR A 214 -3.13 -24.97 -3.95
CA THR A 214 -4.39 -24.33 -3.51
C THR A 214 -4.25 -22.81 -3.51
N ILE A 215 -5.27 -22.11 -4.00
CA ILE A 215 -5.35 -20.64 -3.92
C ILE A 215 -6.27 -20.23 -2.77
N THR A 216 -5.85 -19.23 -2.01
CA THR A 216 -6.63 -18.65 -0.90
C THR A 216 -7.05 -17.22 -1.21
N MET A 217 -8.34 -16.96 -1.06
CA MET A 217 -8.95 -15.62 -1.11
C MET A 217 -9.57 -15.27 0.24
N VAL A 218 -9.35 -14.05 0.69
CA VAL A 218 -9.88 -13.52 1.96
C VAL A 218 -10.77 -12.33 1.65
N THR A 219 -12.07 -12.47 1.88
CA THR A 219 -13.09 -11.47 1.51
C THR A 219 -14.11 -11.27 2.63
N ASN A 220 -14.69 -10.07 2.71
CA ASN A 220 -15.82 -9.80 3.63
C ASN A 220 -17.19 -10.07 2.97
N GLU A 221 -17.18 -10.50 1.72
CA GLU A 221 -18.35 -10.76 0.88
C GLU A 221 -18.18 -12.12 0.17
N GLY A 222 -19.30 -12.75 -0.21
CA GLY A 222 -19.31 -14.09 -0.83
C GLY A 222 -19.03 -14.11 -2.34
N ASN A 223 -18.82 -12.93 -2.95
CA ASN A 223 -18.58 -12.72 -4.37
C ASN A 223 -17.35 -13.46 -4.90
N GLY A 224 -16.25 -13.50 -4.13
CA GLY A 224 -15.01 -14.19 -4.56
C GLY A 224 -15.22 -15.69 -4.82
N ARG A 225 -16.07 -16.34 -4.04
CA ARG A 225 -16.45 -17.75 -4.28
C ARG A 225 -17.25 -17.87 -5.56
N LEU A 226 -18.26 -17.04 -5.77
CA LEU A 226 -19.07 -17.08 -7.00
C LEU A 226 -18.22 -16.81 -8.25
N THR A 227 -17.28 -15.86 -8.19
CA THR A 227 -16.36 -15.58 -9.30
C THR A 227 -15.41 -16.73 -9.61
N SER A 228 -15.07 -17.56 -8.61
CA SER A 228 -14.16 -18.70 -8.80
C SER A 228 -14.86 -20.01 -9.16
N THR A 229 -16.15 -20.17 -8.85
CA THR A 229 -16.85 -21.46 -9.04
C THR A 229 -17.94 -21.46 -10.10
N MET A 230 -18.57 -20.31 -10.40
CA MET A 230 -19.66 -20.22 -11.39
C MET A 230 -19.16 -20.21 -12.84
N PRO A 231 -18.08 -19.47 -13.19
CA PRO A 231 -17.56 -19.45 -14.56
C PRO A 231 -16.96 -20.80 -14.98
N GLU A 232 -16.96 -21.06 -16.28
CA GLU A 232 -16.39 -22.29 -16.85
C GLU A 232 -14.86 -22.22 -16.91
N VAL A 233 -14.33 -21.01 -17.10
CA VAL A 233 -12.88 -20.73 -17.12
C VAL A 233 -12.57 -19.79 -15.98
N GLN A 234 -11.57 -20.14 -15.15
CA GLN A 234 -11.08 -19.26 -14.09
C GLN A 234 -9.64 -18.83 -14.39
N ILE A 235 -9.37 -17.54 -14.24
CA ILE A 235 -8.02 -16.97 -14.25
C ILE A 235 -7.71 -16.47 -12.84
N THR A 236 -6.63 -16.94 -12.24
CA THR A 236 -6.10 -16.43 -10.97
C THR A 236 -4.84 -15.63 -11.26
N MET A 237 -4.78 -14.41 -10.74
CA MET A 237 -3.61 -13.54 -10.86
C MET A 237 -2.91 -13.38 -9.51
N MET A 238 -1.60 -13.59 -9.48
CA MET A 238 -0.79 -13.42 -8.28
C MET A 238 0.58 -12.84 -8.59
N GLY A 239 1.16 -12.10 -7.63
CA GLY A 239 2.59 -11.81 -7.65
C GLY A 239 3.38 -13.04 -7.20
N MET A 240 4.58 -13.24 -7.74
CA MET A 240 5.43 -14.41 -7.43
C MET A 240 5.65 -14.62 -5.92
N GLU A 241 5.59 -13.56 -5.10
CA GLU A 241 5.84 -13.63 -3.67
C GLU A 241 4.64 -14.17 -2.85
N ARG A 242 3.46 -14.38 -3.46
CA ARG A 242 2.19 -14.69 -2.79
C ARG A 242 2.08 -16.16 -2.36
N ILE A 243 3.14 -16.77 -1.86
CA ILE A 243 3.20 -18.21 -1.57
C ILE A 243 3.32 -18.49 -0.07
N VAL A 244 2.78 -19.63 0.37
CA VAL A 244 3.06 -20.29 1.65
C VAL A 244 3.41 -21.76 1.41
N PRO A 245 4.26 -22.38 2.25
CA PRO A 245 4.65 -23.77 2.06
C PRO A 245 3.46 -24.73 2.17
N SER A 246 2.71 -24.64 3.28
CA SER A 246 1.59 -25.53 3.60
C SER A 246 0.45 -24.79 4.31
N TYR A 247 -0.65 -25.50 4.58
CA TYR A 247 -1.76 -25.00 5.41
C TYR A 247 -1.33 -24.58 6.83
N LYS A 248 -0.23 -25.14 7.34
CA LYS A 248 0.27 -24.81 8.68
C LYS A 248 0.72 -23.36 8.74
N GLU A 249 1.55 -22.94 7.79
CA GLU A 249 1.99 -21.55 7.66
C GLU A 249 0.84 -20.63 7.24
N LEU A 250 -0.06 -21.11 6.36
CA LEU A 250 -1.24 -20.37 5.96
C LEU A 250 -2.09 -19.97 7.19
N SER A 251 -2.31 -20.90 8.12
CA SER A 251 -3.12 -20.65 9.32
C SER A 251 -2.59 -19.46 10.14
N VAL A 252 -1.26 -19.34 10.27
CA VAL A 252 -0.61 -18.22 10.96
C VAL A 252 -0.84 -16.92 10.19
N LEU A 253 -0.58 -16.92 8.88
CA LEU A 253 -0.71 -15.70 8.08
C LEU A 253 -2.14 -15.21 7.95
N LEU A 254 -3.14 -16.10 7.93
CA LEU A 254 -4.56 -15.73 7.95
C LEU A 254 -4.94 -15.04 9.27
N ASN A 255 -4.47 -15.56 10.41
CA ASN A 255 -4.69 -14.96 11.72
C ASN A 255 -4.06 -13.57 11.82
N LEU A 256 -2.84 -13.40 11.29
CA LEU A 256 -2.15 -12.11 11.21
C LEU A 256 -2.86 -11.13 10.27
N LEU A 257 -3.31 -11.60 9.10
CA LEU A 257 -3.96 -10.80 8.07
C LEU A 257 -5.29 -10.20 8.57
N ALA A 258 -6.22 -11.04 9.02
CA ALA A 258 -7.56 -10.60 9.41
C ALA A 258 -7.53 -9.62 10.60
N ARG A 259 -6.72 -9.94 11.62
CA ARG A 259 -6.57 -9.07 12.80
C ARG A 259 -5.92 -7.74 12.45
N SER A 260 -4.94 -7.75 11.56
CA SER A 260 -4.23 -6.52 11.17
C SER A 260 -5.01 -5.64 10.21
N ALA A 261 -5.85 -6.25 9.36
CA ALA A 261 -6.61 -5.54 8.34
C ALA A 261 -7.87 -4.89 8.91
N THR A 262 -8.76 -5.70 9.49
CA THR A 262 -10.12 -5.28 9.92
C THR A 262 -10.36 -5.44 11.41
N GLY A 263 -9.42 -6.05 12.14
CA GLY A 263 -9.58 -6.37 13.56
C GLY A 263 -10.47 -7.57 13.81
N GLN A 264 -10.61 -8.47 12.84
CA GLN A 264 -11.40 -9.70 12.95
C GLN A 264 -10.48 -10.89 13.30
N ARG A 265 -11.00 -11.89 14.01
CA ARG A 265 -10.24 -13.14 14.29
C ARG A 265 -9.91 -13.90 13.01
N LEU A 266 -10.87 -13.94 12.08
CA LEU A 266 -10.76 -14.40 10.70
C LEU A 266 -11.74 -13.55 9.86
N SER A 267 -11.52 -13.41 8.55
CA SER A 267 -12.48 -12.70 7.71
C SER A 267 -13.78 -13.50 7.53
N VAL A 268 -14.86 -12.82 7.15
CA VAL A 268 -16.19 -13.43 6.97
C VAL A 268 -16.16 -14.60 6.00
N TYR A 269 -15.37 -14.47 4.91
CA TYR A 269 -15.11 -15.55 3.97
C TYR A 269 -13.60 -15.75 3.82
N THR A 270 -13.16 -16.98 4.05
CA THR A 270 -11.82 -17.45 3.71
C THR A 270 -11.99 -18.64 2.79
N THR A 271 -11.83 -18.39 1.49
CA THR A 271 -12.08 -19.39 0.44
C THR A 271 -10.74 -20.00 0.03
N MET A 272 -10.61 -21.30 0.19
CA MET A 272 -9.45 -22.08 -0.26
C MET A 272 -9.94 -23.05 -1.32
N ILE A 273 -9.38 -22.97 -2.53
CA ILE A 273 -9.80 -23.77 -3.68
C ILE A 273 -8.60 -24.40 -4.38
N THR A 274 -8.76 -25.64 -4.84
CA THR A 274 -7.81 -26.34 -5.71
C THR A 274 -8.51 -26.67 -7.03
N PRO A 275 -8.69 -25.68 -7.91
CA PRO A 275 -9.23 -25.86 -9.25
C PRO A 275 -8.26 -26.62 -10.17
N PRO A 276 -8.71 -27.07 -11.36
CA PRO A 276 -10.10 -27.10 -11.83
C PRO A 276 -10.97 -28.11 -11.06
N LYS A 277 -12.27 -28.15 -11.36
CA LYS A 277 -13.17 -29.14 -10.77
C LYS A 277 -12.75 -30.56 -11.14
N ARG A 278 -12.91 -31.49 -10.21
CA ARG A 278 -12.58 -32.91 -10.37
C ARG A 278 -13.79 -33.70 -10.84
N GLU A 279 -13.54 -34.94 -11.24
CA GLU A 279 -14.62 -35.90 -11.47
C GLU A 279 -15.40 -36.13 -10.17
N GLY A 280 -16.72 -35.93 -10.21
CA GLY A 280 -17.61 -36.00 -9.05
C GLY A 280 -17.87 -34.66 -8.34
N ASP A 281 -17.11 -33.60 -8.63
CA ASP A 281 -17.42 -32.26 -8.11
C ASP A 281 -18.69 -31.70 -8.76
N ILE A 282 -19.58 -31.13 -7.94
CA ILE A 282 -20.87 -30.59 -8.37
C ILE A 282 -20.69 -29.27 -9.12
N ASP A 283 -19.75 -28.44 -8.67
CA ASP A 283 -19.47 -27.11 -9.21
C ASP A 283 -17.96 -26.83 -9.32
N GLY A 284 -17.60 -25.74 -9.98
CA GLY A 284 -16.22 -25.31 -10.21
C GLY A 284 -15.85 -25.13 -11.68
N PRO A 285 -14.72 -24.46 -11.95
CA PRO A 285 -14.29 -24.18 -13.31
C PRO A 285 -13.79 -25.46 -13.98
N LYS A 286 -14.09 -25.60 -15.27
CA LYS A 286 -13.60 -26.72 -16.11
C LYS A 286 -12.15 -26.51 -16.51
N GLU A 287 -11.75 -25.25 -16.70
CA GLU A 287 -10.40 -24.85 -17.09
C GLU A 287 -9.92 -23.78 -16.12
N TRP A 288 -8.67 -23.90 -15.67
CA TRP A 288 -8.07 -22.97 -14.74
C TRP A 288 -6.68 -22.53 -15.17
N HIS A 289 -6.44 -21.21 -15.10
CA HIS A 289 -5.17 -20.58 -15.41
C HIS A 289 -4.63 -19.83 -14.19
N LEU A 290 -3.44 -20.18 -13.73
CA LEU A 290 -2.68 -19.42 -12.75
C LEU A 290 -1.65 -18.55 -13.47
N VAL A 291 -1.82 -17.23 -13.40
CA VAL A 291 -0.88 -16.24 -13.94
C VAL A 291 -0.02 -15.69 -12.81
N ILE A 292 1.27 -16.01 -12.82
CA ILE A 292 2.25 -15.55 -11.84
C ILE A 292 3.03 -14.38 -12.45
N LEU A 293 2.88 -13.20 -11.85
CA LEU A 293 3.52 -11.97 -12.30
C LEU A 293 4.80 -11.69 -11.49
N ASP A 294 5.90 -11.49 -12.21
CA ASP A 294 7.14 -10.94 -11.68
C ASP A 294 7.03 -9.42 -11.54
N HIS A 295 7.02 -8.66 -12.65
CA HIS A 295 7.01 -7.20 -12.66
C HIS A 295 8.06 -6.61 -11.70
N ASN A 296 9.32 -6.99 -11.93
CA ASN A 296 10.51 -6.58 -11.17
C ASN A 296 10.54 -7.03 -9.69
N ARG A 297 9.72 -8.00 -9.29
CA ARG A 297 9.80 -8.63 -7.96
C ARG A 297 11.06 -9.49 -7.82
N SER A 298 11.54 -10.09 -8.90
CA SER A 298 12.83 -10.78 -8.99
C SER A 298 14.01 -9.84 -8.71
N GLU A 299 13.94 -8.60 -9.20
CA GLU A 299 14.93 -7.55 -8.91
C GLU A 299 14.87 -7.13 -7.44
N ILE A 300 13.67 -7.00 -6.86
CA ILE A 300 13.51 -6.76 -5.41
C ILE A 300 14.03 -7.93 -4.58
N LEU A 301 13.87 -9.15 -5.06
CA LEU A 301 14.39 -10.36 -4.42
C LEU A 301 15.92 -10.36 -4.40
N GLY A 302 16.57 -9.96 -5.49
CA GLY A 302 18.02 -9.81 -5.57
C GLY A 302 18.57 -8.69 -4.67
N ASP A 303 17.73 -7.72 -4.34
CA ASP A 303 18.11 -6.53 -3.60
C ASP A 303 18.03 -6.70 -2.07
N GLU A 304 19.17 -6.92 -1.42
CA GLU A 304 19.27 -7.11 0.03
C GLU A 304 18.63 -5.98 0.85
N ASP A 305 18.63 -4.76 0.33
CA ASP A 305 18.06 -3.63 1.05
C ASP A 305 16.54 -3.71 1.13
N PHE A 306 15.91 -4.20 0.06
CA PHE A 306 14.47 -4.09 -0.17
C PHE A 306 13.75 -5.44 -0.21
N ARG A 307 14.48 -6.56 -0.21
CA ARG A 307 13.94 -7.94 -0.15
C ARG A 307 12.86 -8.11 0.91
N SER A 308 13.05 -7.50 2.08
CA SER A 308 12.10 -7.56 3.19
C SER A 308 10.68 -7.01 2.85
N SER A 309 10.54 -6.21 1.79
CA SER A 309 9.25 -5.71 1.30
C SER A 309 8.37 -6.81 0.69
N LEU A 310 8.97 -7.88 0.14
CA LEU A 310 8.26 -9.05 -0.42
C LEU A 310 7.55 -9.89 0.66
N ARG A 311 7.84 -9.65 1.94
CA ARG A 311 7.09 -10.25 3.04
C ARG A 311 5.64 -9.81 3.10
N CYS A 312 5.30 -8.67 2.48
CA CYS A 312 4.02 -8.00 2.70
C CYS A 312 2.82 -8.89 2.40
N ILE A 313 1.91 -9.02 3.37
CA ILE A 313 0.65 -9.79 3.25
C ILE A 313 -0.56 -8.92 2.86
N ARG A 314 -0.33 -7.66 2.43
CA ARG A 314 -1.38 -6.72 1.98
C ARG A 314 -2.50 -6.42 2.99
N CYS A 315 -2.22 -6.51 4.29
CA CYS A 315 -3.21 -6.22 5.33
C CYS A 315 -3.64 -4.74 5.44
N GLY A 316 -2.87 -3.80 4.89
CA GLY A 316 -3.19 -2.38 4.98
C GLY A 316 -2.94 -1.72 6.35
N ALA A 317 -2.46 -2.44 7.37
CA ALA A 317 -2.22 -1.88 8.71
C ALA A 317 -1.31 -0.65 8.70
N CYS A 318 -0.33 -0.59 7.79
CA CYS A 318 0.57 0.57 7.66
C CYS A 318 -0.14 1.83 7.16
N PHE A 319 -1.25 1.70 6.42
CA PHE A 319 -2.06 2.84 5.96
C PHE A 319 -2.77 3.48 7.15
N ASN A 320 -3.34 2.65 8.02
CA ASN A 320 -4.18 3.05 9.14
C ASN A 320 -3.43 3.85 10.23
N VAL A 321 -2.12 3.67 10.32
CA VAL A 321 -1.24 4.37 11.28
C VAL A 321 -0.50 5.55 10.65
N CYS A 322 -0.52 5.70 9.32
CA CYS A 322 0.27 6.71 8.63
C CYS A 322 -0.36 8.11 8.76
N PRO A 323 0.34 9.10 9.36
CA PRO A 323 -0.19 10.45 9.49
C PRO A 323 -0.35 11.15 8.13
N VAL A 324 0.50 10.85 7.15
CA VAL A 324 0.43 11.43 5.79
C VAL A 324 -0.79 10.90 5.05
N TYR A 325 -0.98 9.58 5.01
CA TYR A 325 -2.15 8.95 4.36
C TYR A 325 -3.47 9.46 4.93
N ARG A 326 -3.54 9.71 6.25
CA ARG A 326 -4.71 10.30 6.90
C ARG A 326 -5.07 11.72 6.44
N GLN A 327 -4.12 12.46 5.87
CA GLN A 327 -4.35 13.81 5.34
C GLN A 327 -4.63 13.83 3.85
N VAL A 328 -4.00 12.94 3.07
CA VAL A 328 -4.05 13.05 1.60
C VAL A 328 -4.84 11.92 0.92
N GLY A 329 -5.24 10.88 1.67
CA GLY A 329 -5.89 9.69 1.11
C GLY A 329 -4.96 8.88 0.19
N GLY A 330 -5.52 7.88 -0.50
CA GLY A 330 -4.72 7.04 -1.41
C GLY A 330 -4.48 7.66 -2.78
N HIS A 331 -5.44 8.43 -3.31
CA HIS A 331 -5.36 8.98 -4.66
C HIS A 331 -4.22 9.98 -4.84
N ALA A 332 -3.82 10.68 -3.78
CA ALA A 332 -2.71 11.65 -3.80
C ALA A 332 -1.31 11.02 -4.03
N TYR A 333 -1.20 9.69 -3.97
CA TYR A 333 0.05 8.96 -4.25
C TYR A 333 0.24 8.67 -5.74
N GLY A 334 -0.82 8.77 -6.56
CA GLY A 334 -0.73 8.57 -8.02
C GLY A 334 -0.40 7.15 -8.49
N SER A 335 -0.33 6.17 -7.59
CA SER A 335 -0.03 4.77 -7.89
C SER A 335 -1.12 3.87 -7.34
N VAL A 336 -1.29 2.69 -7.98
CA VAL A 336 -2.14 1.59 -7.50
C VAL A 336 -1.82 1.23 -6.04
N TYR A 337 -0.53 1.27 -5.68
CA TYR A 337 -0.09 1.07 -4.30
C TYR A 337 0.13 2.42 -3.61
N SER A 338 -0.73 2.74 -2.64
CA SER A 338 -0.60 3.92 -1.79
C SER A 338 -0.08 3.58 -0.38
N GLY A 339 0.03 4.60 0.47
CA GLY A 339 0.48 4.45 1.86
C GLY A 339 1.94 3.98 2.00
N PRO A 340 2.41 3.66 3.21
CA PRO A 340 3.83 3.40 3.45
C PRO A 340 4.42 2.22 2.68
N ILE A 341 3.64 1.15 2.43
CA ILE A 341 4.13 0.04 1.60
C ILE A 341 4.21 0.46 0.13
N GLY A 342 3.22 1.20 -0.39
CA GLY A 342 3.23 1.71 -1.76
C GLY A 342 4.42 2.61 -2.04
N VAL A 343 4.73 3.50 -1.10
CA VAL A 343 5.94 4.35 -1.14
C VAL A 343 7.22 3.53 -1.31
N VAL A 344 7.28 2.31 -0.75
CA VAL A 344 8.44 1.43 -0.85
C VAL A 344 8.42 0.65 -2.17
N ILE A 345 7.31 0.02 -2.53
CA ILE A 345 7.32 -0.93 -3.65
C ILE A 345 7.13 -0.27 -5.01
N THR A 346 6.40 0.85 -5.10
CA THR A 346 6.11 1.48 -6.40
C THR A 346 7.39 1.88 -7.15
N PRO A 347 8.37 2.57 -6.55
CA PRO A 347 9.61 2.90 -7.27
C PRO A 347 10.45 1.67 -7.65
N LEU A 348 10.24 0.53 -7.00
CA LEU A 348 10.96 -0.71 -7.28
C LEU A 348 10.30 -1.52 -8.39
N LEU A 349 8.97 -1.68 -8.35
CA LEU A 349 8.19 -2.37 -9.38
C LEU A 349 8.27 -1.61 -10.71
N GLU A 350 8.16 -0.29 -10.66
CA GLU A 350 8.13 0.56 -11.85
C GLU A 350 9.53 0.90 -12.39
N GLN A 351 10.57 0.68 -11.59
CA GLN A 351 11.98 1.05 -11.86
C GLN A 351 12.21 2.49 -12.35
N ASN A 352 11.26 3.39 -12.14
CA ASN A 352 11.30 4.76 -12.64
C ASN A 352 11.37 5.76 -11.48
N TYR A 353 12.59 6.10 -11.06
CA TYR A 353 12.82 7.08 -9.99
C TYR A 353 12.57 8.53 -10.42
N GLU A 354 12.52 8.83 -11.72
CA GLU A 354 12.14 10.16 -12.21
C GLU A 354 10.67 10.43 -11.90
N LYS A 355 9.81 9.47 -12.22
CA LYS A 355 8.37 9.53 -11.96
C LYS A 355 8.05 9.31 -10.48
N TRP A 356 8.60 8.26 -9.87
CA TRP A 356 8.16 7.78 -8.55
C TRP A 356 9.09 8.14 -7.38
N GLY A 357 10.26 8.75 -7.65
CA GLY A 357 11.24 9.11 -6.61
C GLY A 357 10.80 10.23 -5.67
N HIS A 358 9.62 10.81 -5.86
CA HIS A 358 9.01 11.74 -4.90
C HIS A 358 8.26 11.01 -3.77
N LEU A 359 7.74 9.79 -4.02
CA LEU A 359 6.96 9.03 -3.04
C LEU A 359 7.66 8.81 -1.69
N PRO A 360 8.98 8.53 -1.62
CA PRO A 360 9.69 8.39 -0.35
C PRO A 360 9.60 9.62 0.59
N TYR A 361 9.19 10.78 0.06
CA TYR A 361 8.95 11.99 0.85
C TYR A 361 7.54 12.08 1.44
N TYR A 362 6.62 11.17 1.08
CA TYR A 362 5.29 11.02 1.67
C TYR A 362 5.36 10.28 3.03
N SER A 363 6.30 10.69 3.86
CA SER A 363 6.56 10.09 5.17
C SER A 363 7.20 11.10 6.10
N SER A 364 6.66 11.19 7.31
CA SER A 364 7.27 11.92 8.43
C SER A 364 8.39 11.14 9.11
N LEU A 365 8.70 9.91 8.65
CA LEU A 365 9.66 8.98 9.24
C LEU A 365 9.38 8.65 10.72
N CYS A 366 8.11 8.66 11.15
CA CYS A 366 7.74 8.38 12.55
C CYS A 366 7.77 6.89 12.96
N ALA A 367 8.17 5.98 12.05
CA ALA A 367 8.26 4.53 12.25
C ALA A 367 6.96 3.78 12.64
N ALA A 368 5.82 4.45 12.82
CA ALA A 368 4.55 3.82 13.19
C ALA A 368 4.12 2.69 12.22
N CYS A 369 4.45 2.81 10.93
CA CYS A 369 4.15 1.78 9.94
C CYS A 369 5.00 0.50 10.12
N SER A 370 6.27 0.64 10.53
CA SER A 370 7.14 -0.50 10.86
C SER A 370 6.63 -1.22 12.11
N GLU A 371 6.27 -0.45 13.14
CA GLU A 371 5.70 -0.97 14.38
C GLU A 371 4.37 -1.71 14.14
N ALA A 372 3.51 -1.16 13.27
CA ALA A 372 2.22 -1.76 12.97
C ALA A 372 2.28 -2.99 12.06
N CYS A 373 3.40 -3.29 11.40
CA CYS A 373 3.47 -4.37 10.42
C CYS A 373 3.40 -5.76 11.09
N PRO A 374 2.43 -6.62 10.74
CA PRO A 374 2.31 -7.96 11.35
C PRO A 374 3.41 -8.93 10.94
N VAL A 375 4.12 -8.65 9.85
CA VAL A 375 5.24 -9.46 9.35
C VAL A 375 6.56 -8.65 9.40
N ARG A 376 6.61 -7.67 10.31
CA ARG A 376 7.80 -6.92 10.75
C ARG A 376 8.63 -6.32 9.61
N ILE A 377 7.98 -5.80 8.57
CA ILE A 377 8.70 -5.07 7.50
C ILE A 377 9.19 -3.73 8.07
N PRO A 378 10.49 -3.42 7.97
CA PRO A 378 11.07 -2.17 8.48
C PRO A 378 10.79 -1.00 7.51
N LEU A 379 9.51 -0.70 7.27
CA LEU A 379 9.06 0.24 6.24
C LEU A 379 9.75 1.61 6.34
N GLN A 380 9.95 2.14 7.54
CA GLN A 380 10.62 3.43 7.72
C GLN A 380 12.08 3.40 7.27
N ASP A 381 12.82 2.31 7.51
CA ASP A 381 14.21 2.16 7.04
C ASP A 381 14.26 2.03 5.52
N LEU A 382 13.36 1.24 4.93
CA LEU A 382 13.22 1.10 3.48
C LEU A 382 12.94 2.46 2.81
N ILE A 383 12.11 3.30 3.42
CA ILE A 383 11.83 4.67 2.94
C ILE A 383 13.10 5.53 2.99
N VAL A 384 13.91 5.42 4.04
CA VAL A 384 15.20 6.14 4.13
C VAL A 384 16.17 5.66 3.05
N LYS A 385 16.29 4.35 2.83
CA LYS A 385 17.12 3.78 1.77
C LYS A 385 16.72 4.26 0.38
N HIS A 386 15.43 4.44 0.12
CA HIS A 386 14.95 5.05 -1.13
C HIS A 386 15.43 6.49 -1.30
N ARG A 387 15.38 7.30 -0.24
CA ARG A 387 15.90 8.68 -0.26
C ARG A 387 17.40 8.70 -0.53
N ASP A 388 18.16 7.79 0.08
CA ASP A 388 19.60 7.63 -0.18
C ASP A 388 19.87 7.24 -1.64
N ARG A 389 19.21 6.20 -2.15
CA ARG A 389 19.32 5.78 -3.55
C ARG A 389 18.98 6.88 -4.55
N LYS A 390 17.97 7.68 -4.26
CA LYS A 390 17.63 8.84 -5.10
C LYS A 390 18.81 9.81 -5.21
N VAL A 391 19.50 10.07 -4.10
CA VAL A 391 20.69 10.94 -4.07
C VAL A 391 21.84 10.30 -4.85
N LEU A 392 22.14 9.03 -4.58
CA LEU A 392 23.24 8.28 -5.23
C LEU A 392 23.05 8.16 -6.75
N LYS A 393 21.81 7.94 -7.21
CA LYS A 393 21.45 7.90 -8.64
C LYS A 393 21.37 9.29 -9.29
N GLY A 394 21.58 10.37 -8.54
CA GLY A 394 21.67 11.72 -9.08
C GLY A 394 20.34 12.45 -9.28
N TYR A 395 19.19 11.87 -8.89
CA TYR A 395 17.84 12.44 -9.03
C TYR A 395 17.52 13.58 -8.04
N THR A 396 18.49 14.01 -7.23
CA THR A 396 18.37 15.19 -6.38
C THR A 396 18.64 16.48 -7.17
N SER A 397 17.81 17.51 -6.93
CA SER A 397 17.93 18.79 -7.62
C SER A 397 19.29 19.46 -7.37
N GLY A 398 19.79 20.22 -8.35
CA GLY A 398 21.07 20.93 -8.21
C GLY A 398 21.08 21.99 -7.11
N VAL A 399 19.92 22.60 -6.84
CA VAL A 399 19.73 23.56 -5.74
C VAL A 399 19.87 22.86 -4.39
N GLU A 400 19.18 21.73 -4.20
CA GLU A 400 19.26 20.93 -2.98
C GLU A 400 20.69 20.43 -2.72
N LYS A 401 21.37 19.90 -3.73
CA LYS A 401 22.79 19.50 -3.63
C LYS A 401 23.68 20.64 -3.14
N LYS A 402 23.50 21.86 -3.66
CA LYS A 402 24.24 23.05 -3.21
C LYS A 402 23.91 23.42 -1.77
N ILE A 403 22.62 23.42 -1.39
CA ILE A 403 22.18 23.70 -0.01
C ILE A 403 22.84 22.75 0.96
N PHE A 404 22.77 21.43 0.71
CA PHE A 404 23.37 20.43 1.59
C PHE A 404 24.90 20.46 1.59
N LYS A 405 25.54 20.79 0.47
CA LYS A 405 27.01 21.00 0.42
C LYS A 405 27.43 22.17 1.32
N TYR A 406 26.74 23.30 1.26
CA TYR A 406 27.01 24.44 2.14
C TYR A 406 26.66 24.13 3.59
N TYR A 407 25.54 23.44 3.84
CA TYR A 407 25.17 22.97 5.16
C TYR A 407 26.28 22.11 5.77
N GLY A 408 26.75 21.09 5.03
CA GLY A 408 27.85 20.24 5.45
C GLY A 408 29.14 21.02 5.72
N TYR A 409 29.50 21.97 4.85
CA TYR A 409 30.65 22.85 5.07
C TYR A 409 30.51 23.67 6.37
N TYR A 410 29.37 24.32 6.60
CA TYR A 410 29.18 25.15 7.79
C TYR A 410 29.17 24.33 9.09
N PHE A 411 28.50 23.19 9.10
CA PHE A 411 28.38 22.35 10.30
C PHE A 411 29.65 21.54 10.60
N SER A 412 30.50 21.26 9.61
CA SER A 412 31.81 20.61 9.80
C SER A 412 32.93 21.57 10.24
N HIS A 413 32.70 22.89 10.23
CA HIS A 413 33.70 23.91 10.58
C HIS A 413 33.29 24.70 11.84
N PRO A 414 33.70 24.27 13.06
CA PRO A 414 33.22 24.83 14.31
C PRO A 414 33.51 26.33 14.51
N LYS A 415 34.57 26.86 13.89
CA LYS A 415 34.92 28.29 13.91
C LYS A 415 33.97 29.11 13.04
N THR A 416 33.64 28.61 11.85
CA THR A 416 32.73 29.25 10.91
C THR A 416 31.31 29.24 11.48
N LEU A 417 30.82 28.07 11.91
CA LEU A 417 29.51 27.95 12.57
C LEU A 417 29.35 28.93 13.74
N SER A 418 30.37 29.02 14.60
CA SER A 418 30.35 29.94 15.74
C SER A 418 30.21 31.41 15.33
N LYS A 419 30.94 31.84 14.29
CA LYS A 419 30.82 33.21 13.75
C LYS A 419 29.42 33.49 13.20
N PHE A 420 28.88 32.57 12.40
CA PHE A 420 27.56 32.72 11.79
C PHE A 420 26.44 32.78 12.81
N VAL A 421 26.46 31.90 13.82
CA VAL A 421 25.44 31.90 14.86
C VAL A 421 25.56 33.13 15.77
N ARG A 422 26.78 33.62 16.08
CA ARG A 422 26.96 34.91 16.79
C ARG A 422 26.48 36.11 15.97
N LEU A 423 26.63 36.07 14.65
CA LEU A 423 26.08 37.08 13.76
C LEU A 423 24.55 37.01 13.77
N GLY A 424 24.00 35.80 13.61
CA GLY A 424 22.56 35.54 13.70
C GLY A 424 21.96 36.03 15.02
N SER A 425 22.63 35.83 16.15
CA SER A 425 22.13 36.28 17.45
C SER A 425 22.02 37.81 17.58
N LYS A 426 22.85 38.57 16.84
CA LYS A 426 22.81 40.04 16.79
C LYS A 426 21.78 40.58 15.80
N PHE A 427 21.56 39.90 14.68
CA PHE A 427 20.71 40.40 13.59
C PHE A 427 19.30 39.78 13.54
N GLN A 428 19.00 38.80 14.39
CA GLN A 428 17.68 38.15 14.45
C GLN A 428 16.51 39.08 14.79
N PHE A 429 16.74 40.27 15.37
CA PHE A 429 15.68 41.18 15.83
C PHE A 429 14.73 41.60 14.69
N ILE A 430 15.20 41.61 13.45
CA ILE A 430 14.42 41.95 12.24
C ILE A 430 13.31 40.89 11.98
N LEU A 431 13.54 39.66 12.44
CA LEU A 431 12.66 38.51 12.22
C LEU A 431 11.87 38.13 13.50
N MET A 432 12.07 38.86 14.60
CA MET A 432 11.50 38.54 15.89
C MET A 432 10.18 39.28 16.15
N ARG A 433 9.21 38.56 16.72
CA ARG A 433 7.98 39.11 17.30
C ARG A 433 7.69 38.39 18.62
N ASN A 434 7.40 39.13 19.68
CA ASN A 434 7.13 38.59 21.03
C ASN A 434 8.21 37.60 21.54
N GLY A 435 9.48 37.94 21.33
CA GLY A 435 10.60 37.12 21.82
C GLY A 435 10.85 35.82 21.05
N ARG A 436 10.19 35.63 19.90
CA ARG A 436 10.37 34.45 19.04
C ARG A 436 10.60 34.89 17.59
N ILE A 437 11.28 34.07 16.81
CA ILE A 437 11.36 34.27 15.36
C ILE A 437 10.03 33.80 14.76
N ALA A 438 9.23 34.76 14.30
CA ALA A 438 7.83 34.54 13.90
C ALA A 438 7.58 34.83 12.42
N SER A 439 8.57 35.36 11.71
CA SER A 439 8.51 35.58 10.27
C SER A 439 9.91 35.48 9.66
N GLY A 440 9.95 35.27 8.35
CA GLY A 440 11.20 35.25 7.58
C GLY A 440 10.94 35.04 6.10
N PRO A 441 11.90 35.35 5.23
CA PRO A 441 11.78 35.08 3.80
C PRO A 441 11.76 33.55 3.54
N PRO A 442 11.22 33.08 2.40
CA PRO A 442 11.35 31.69 1.99
C PRO A 442 12.82 31.24 1.99
N PRO A 443 13.14 30.02 2.47
CA PRO A 443 12.23 28.96 2.90
C PRO A 443 11.78 29.04 4.38
N LEU A 444 12.27 30.01 5.16
CA LEU A 444 11.95 30.14 6.58
C LEU A 444 10.46 30.43 6.82
N SER A 445 9.83 31.19 5.91
CA SER A 445 8.38 31.44 5.91
C SER A 445 7.56 30.15 5.98
N ASN A 446 7.98 29.08 5.28
CA ASN A 446 7.23 27.82 5.24
C ASN A 446 7.12 27.18 6.64
N TRP A 447 8.15 27.36 7.48
CA TRP A 447 8.08 26.97 8.88
C TRP A 447 7.30 27.99 9.72
N THR A 448 7.61 29.28 9.56
CA THR A 448 7.04 30.33 10.42
C THR A 448 5.54 30.59 10.18
N ASN A 449 4.99 30.14 9.05
CA ASN A 449 3.55 30.19 8.76
C ASN A 449 2.71 29.31 9.70
N SER A 450 3.31 28.29 10.32
CA SER A 450 2.60 27.37 11.23
C SER A 450 3.26 27.21 12.60
N LYS A 451 4.55 27.56 12.73
CA LYS A 451 5.35 27.40 13.96
C LYS A 451 6.15 28.66 14.25
N THR A 452 6.73 28.76 15.44
CA THR A 452 7.73 29.80 15.75
C THR A 452 9.05 29.15 16.11
N LEU A 453 10.16 29.86 15.92
CA LEU A 453 11.48 29.41 16.36
C LEU A 453 11.91 30.16 17.62
N PRO A 454 12.62 29.49 18.55
CA PRO A 454 13.25 30.18 19.66
C PRO A 454 14.31 31.16 19.14
N PRO A 455 14.58 32.26 19.87
CA PRO A 455 15.65 33.17 19.52
C PRO A 455 17.00 32.47 19.65
N VAL A 456 17.94 32.83 18.79
CA VAL A 456 19.33 32.40 18.92
C VAL A 456 19.92 33.01 20.19
N ALA A 457 20.47 32.18 21.08
CA ALA A 457 21.04 32.66 22.34
C ALA A 457 22.18 33.68 22.10
N LYS A 458 22.22 34.74 22.91
CA LYS A 458 23.27 35.78 22.83
C LYS A 458 24.67 35.21 23.09
N GLN A 459 24.74 34.24 23.99
CA GLN A 459 25.93 33.44 24.28
C GLN A 459 25.61 31.98 24.02
N MET A 460 26.52 31.28 23.35
CA MET A 460 26.36 29.85 23.12
C MET A 460 26.88 29.05 24.30
N PHE A 461 26.29 27.88 24.53
CA PHE A 461 26.72 26.96 25.57
C PHE A 461 28.22 26.69 25.53
N ARG A 462 28.81 26.46 24.34
CA ARG A 462 30.26 26.24 24.18
C ARG A 462 31.11 27.42 24.68
N ASP A 463 30.63 28.65 24.51
CA ASP A 463 31.35 29.84 24.95
C ASP A 463 31.25 30.01 26.49
N GLN A 464 30.15 29.55 27.09
CA GLN A 464 29.94 29.57 28.54
C GLN A 464 30.57 28.37 29.26
N TRP A 465 30.79 27.27 28.54
CA TRP A 465 31.21 25.98 29.11
C TRP A 465 32.47 26.06 29.96
N PRO A 466 33.56 26.77 29.58
CA PRO A 466 34.75 26.85 30.43
C PRO A 466 34.48 27.49 31.80
N GLU A 467 33.60 28.49 31.85
CA GLU A 467 33.22 29.16 33.10
C GLU A 467 32.27 28.29 33.94
N LEU A 468 31.30 27.64 33.29
CA LEU A 468 30.39 26.67 33.90
C LEU A 468 31.15 25.47 34.48
N GLU A 469 32.09 24.91 33.73
CA GLU A 469 32.94 23.81 34.17
C GLU A 469 33.77 24.20 35.39
N LYS A 470 34.34 25.42 35.38
CA LYS A 470 35.05 25.96 36.54
C LYS A 470 34.12 26.08 37.75
N LYS A 471 32.91 26.65 37.58
CA LYS A 471 31.90 26.75 38.65
C LYS A 471 31.49 25.38 39.18
N LEU A 472 31.24 24.40 38.33
CA LEU A 472 30.89 23.04 38.71
C LEU A 472 32.02 22.36 39.51
N LYS A 473 33.27 22.51 39.09
CA LYS A 473 34.44 22.01 39.84
C LYS A 473 34.60 22.70 41.20
N THR A 474 34.29 23.99 41.30
CA THR A 474 34.31 24.72 42.58
C THR A 474 33.15 24.29 43.49
N MET A 475 31.96 24.04 42.94
CA MET A 475 30.80 23.53 43.70
C MET A 475 31.03 22.11 44.21
N GLN A 476 31.65 21.23 43.42
CA GLN A 476 32.06 19.89 43.87
C GLN A 476 33.15 19.92 44.95
N ARG A 477 33.91 21.01 45.06
CA ARG A 477 34.89 21.24 46.13
C ARG A 477 34.30 21.96 47.35
N GLY A 478 33.04 22.42 47.26
CA GLY A 478 32.34 23.13 48.34
C GLY A 478 31.46 22.24 49.22
N ASP A 479 31.35 20.94 48.90
CA ASP A 479 30.74 19.89 49.73
C ASP A 479 31.81 19.04 50.46
N GLN A 480 32.91 19.68 50.91
CA GLN A 480 33.84 19.13 51.91
C GLN A 480 34.01 20.11 53.07
#